data_AF-A0A0L8HIN3-F1
#
_entry.id   AF-A0A0L8HIN3-F1
#
_cell.length_a   1.000
_cell.length_b   1.000
_cell.length_c   1.000
_cell.angle_alpha   90.00
_cell.angle_beta   90.00
_cell.angle_gamma   90.00
#
_symmetry.space_group_name_H-M   'P 1'
#
loop_
_entity.id
_entity.type
_entity.pdbx_description
1 polymer ?
#
loop_
_entity_poly.entity_id
_entity_poly.type
_entity_poly.pdbx_seq_one_letter_code
_entity_poly.pdbx_strand_id
1 'polypeptide(L)' 'KAISHVTSTKFFSIHIDESLSFKTHISNLLKQNSRSLGMLNRISYLLPENVRITLYYSLICSKFS' A
#
# COMPACT_ATOMS: atom_id res chain seq x y z
N LYS A 1 -3.43 -21.46 31.72
CA LYS A 1 -3.62 -21.58 30.25
C LYS A 1 -2.44 -20.86 29.60
N ALA A 2 -1.50 -21.59 28.99
CA ALA A 2 -0.28 -21.00 28.42
C ALA A 2 -0.66 -20.09 27.24
N ILE A 3 -0.12 -18.87 27.22
CA ILE A 3 -0.31 -17.92 26.12
C ILE A 3 0.64 -18.39 25.00
N SER A 4 0.10 -18.99 23.95
CA SER A 4 0.86 -19.35 22.76
C SER A 4 1.36 -18.07 22.09
N HIS A 5 2.67 -17.98 21.86
CA HIS A 5 3.29 -16.92 21.08
C HIS A 5 2.73 -16.96 19.65
N VAL A 6 1.92 -15.97 19.27
CA VAL A 6 1.36 -15.87 17.93
C VAL A 6 2.22 -14.89 17.15
N THR A 7 3.07 -15.42 16.27
CA THR A 7 4.04 -14.64 15.47
C THR A 7 3.37 -13.66 14.49
N SER A 8 2.12 -13.91 14.09
CA SER A 8 1.35 -13.03 13.22
C SER A 8 -0.15 -13.21 13.47
N THR A 9 -0.86 -12.13 13.76
CA THR A 9 -2.32 -12.14 13.95
C THR A 9 -3.03 -11.34 12.87
N LYS A 10 -4.13 -11.87 12.33
CA LYS A 10 -4.95 -11.18 11.34
C LYS A 10 -5.99 -10.33 12.06
N PHE A 11 -5.79 -9.02 12.05
CA PHE A 11 -6.67 -8.04 12.69
C PHE A 11 -7.20 -7.07 11.63
N PHE A 12 -8.53 -6.94 11.51
CA PHE A 12 -9.18 -6.14 10.46
C PHE A 12 -8.65 -6.39 9.04
N SER A 13 -8.47 -7.67 8.67
CA SER A 13 -7.89 -8.11 7.38
C SER A 13 -6.43 -7.76 7.14
N ILE A 14 -5.74 -7.20 8.14
CA ILE A 14 -4.32 -6.86 8.10
C ILE A 14 -3.55 -7.89 8.92
N HIS A 15 -2.40 -8.35 8.40
CA HIS A 15 -1.49 -9.20 9.15
C HIS A 15 -0.59 -8.31 10.00
N ILE A 16 -0.75 -8.40 11.33
CA ILE A 16 0.05 -7.69 12.32
C ILE A 16 1.02 -8.70 12.91
N ASP A 17 2.31 -8.53 12.61
CA ASP A 17 3.38 -9.32 13.20
C ASP A 17 3.59 -8.95 14.67
N GLU A 18 4.14 -9.89 15.44
CA GLU A 18 4.37 -9.85 16.89
C GLU A 18 5.05 -8.57 17.43
N SER A 19 5.84 -7.90 16.59
CA SER A 19 6.54 -6.64 16.89
C SER A 19 5.73 -5.37 16.59
N LEU A 20 4.43 -5.50 16.30
CA LEU A 20 3.60 -4.42 15.75
C LEU A 20 4.20 -3.81 14.46
N SER A 21 5.06 -4.55 13.79
CA SER A 21 5.79 -4.10 12.62
C SER A 21 4.87 -4.21 11.41
N PHE A 22 4.20 -3.11 11.07
CA PHE A 22 3.45 -2.98 9.82
C PHE A 22 4.35 -3.08 8.57
N LYS A 23 5.67 -3.32 8.70
CA LYS A 23 6.62 -3.35 7.58
C LYS A 23 6.24 -4.37 6.51
N THR A 24 5.85 -5.59 6.91
CA THR A 24 5.44 -6.64 5.97
C THR A 24 4.18 -6.23 5.20
N HIS A 25 3.21 -5.65 5.91
CA HIS A 25 1.97 -5.16 5.31
C HIS A 25 2.20 -3.94 4.41
N ILE A 26 2.95 -2.94 4.88
CA ILE A 26 3.34 -1.74 4.13
C ILE A 26 4.12 -2.16 2.88
N SER A 27 5.04 -3.12 2.98
CA SER A 27 5.79 -3.62 1.83
C SER A 27 4.86 -4.26 0.79
N ASN A 28 3.90 -5.07 1.21
CA ASN A 28 2.91 -5.65 0.30
C ASN A 28 1.98 -4.59 -0.34
N LEU A 29 1.54 -3.60 0.44
CA LEU A 29 0.75 -2.47 -0.05
C LEU A 29 1.54 -1.63 -1.06
N LEU A 30 2.80 -1.29 -0.73
CA LEU A 30 3.71 -0.58 -1.62
C LEU A 30 3.99 -1.39 -2.88
N LYS A 31 4.10 -2.71 -2.80
CA LYS A 31 4.30 -3.59 -3.97
C LYS A 31 3.09 -3.63 -4.90
N GLN A 32 1.88 -3.48 -4.38
CA GLN A 32 0.67 -3.33 -5.19
C GLN A 32 0.61 -1.94 -5.82
N ASN A 33 0.88 -0.89 -5.03
CA ASN A 33 0.87 0.49 -5.50
C ASN A 33 2.02 0.82 -6.46
N SER A 34 3.17 0.15 -6.34
CA SER A 34 4.34 0.40 -7.19
C SER A 34 4.10 0.04 -8.65
N ARG A 35 3.24 -0.94 -8.93
CA ARG A 35 2.81 -1.27 -10.31
C ARG A 35 2.01 -0.12 -10.91
N SER A 36 1.01 0.37 -10.18
CA SER A 36 0.19 1.52 -10.60
C SER A 36 1.02 2.79 -10.76
N LEU A 37 1.91 3.06 -9.80
CA LEU A 37 2.87 4.17 -9.84
C LEU A 37 3.82 4.06 -11.02
N GLY A 38 4.36 2.87 -11.30
CA GLY A 38 5.25 2.63 -12.43
C GLY A 38 4.56 2.86 -13.77
N MET A 39 3.31 2.39 -13.91
CA MET A 39 2.48 2.67 -15.08
C MET A 39 2.19 4.17 -15.22
N LEU A 40 1.78 4.83 -14.13
CA LEU A 40 1.50 6.27 -14.10
C LEU A 40 2.75 7.07 -14.50
N ASN A 41 3.93 6.71 -13.97
CA ASN A 41 5.20 7.33 -14.30
C ASN A 41 5.54 7.15 -15.78
N ARG A 42 5.27 5.96 -16.33
CA ARG A 42 5.49 5.69 -17.76
C ARG A 42 4.54 6.49 -18.65
N ILE A 43 3.30 6.76 -18.26
CA ILE A 43 2.40 7.61 -19.06
C ILE A 43 2.50 9.09 -18.70
N SER A 44 3.25 9.44 -17.65
CA SER A 44 3.31 10.81 -17.12
C SER A 44 3.87 11.82 -18.11
N TYR A 45 4.76 11.40 -19.02
CA TYR A 45 5.32 12.28 -20.05
C TYR A 45 4.33 12.59 -21.19
N LEU A 46 3.25 11.81 -21.30
CA LEU A 46 2.17 12.01 -22.28
C LEU A 46 1.01 12.83 -21.71
N LEU A 47 1.01 13.08 -20.40
CA LEU A 47 -0.11 13.69 -19.69
C LEU A 47 0.24 15.11 -19.26
N PRO A 48 -0.69 16.06 -19.37
CA PRO A 48 -0.55 17.38 -18.77
C PRO A 48 -0.56 17.27 -17.23
N GLU A 49 0.08 18.24 -16.58
CA GLU A 49 0.38 18.21 -15.14
C GLU A 49 -0.87 18.05 -14.25
N ASN A 50 -1.95 18.75 -14.61
CA ASN A 50 -3.23 18.68 -13.92
C ASN A 50 -3.79 17.24 -13.90
N VAL A 51 -3.75 16.55 -15.04
CA VAL A 51 -4.26 15.17 -15.16
C VAL A 51 -3.38 14.20 -14.38
N ARG A 52 -2.06 14.42 -14.38
CA ARG A 52 -1.12 13.63 -13.58
C ARG A 52 -1.41 13.72 -12.08
N ILE A 53 -1.69 14.93 -11.57
CA ILE A 53 -2.05 15.16 -10.17
C ILE A 53 -3.38 14.47 -9.84
N THR A 54 -4.40 14.64 -10.68
CA THR A 54 -5.71 14.00 -10.47
C THR A 54 -5.60 12.47 -10.46
N LEU A 55 -4.84 11.89 -11.39
CA LEU A 55 -4.61 10.45 -11.44
C LEU A 55 -3.82 9.94 -10.22
N TYR A 56 -2.84 10.70 -9.76
CA TYR A 56 -2.10 10.37 -8.53
C TYR A 56 -3.03 10.31 -7.32
N TYR A 57 -3.85 11.34 -7.11
CA TYR A 57 -4.82 11.35 -6.01
C TYR A 57 -5.89 10.25 -6.15
N SER A 58 -6.42 10.04 -7.35
CA SER A 58 -7.44 9.01 -7.60
C SER A 58 -6.91 7.59 -7.36
N LEU A 59 -5.72 7.27 -7.87
CA LEU A 59 -5.20 5.89 -7.84
C LEU A 59 -4.49 5.54 -6.54
N ILE A 60 -3.79 6.50 -5.94
CA ILE A 60 -2.92 6.26 -4.78
C ILE A 60 -3.61 6.76 -3.52
N CYS A 61 -4.08 8.01 -3.49
CA CYS A 61 -4.67 8.59 -2.29
C CYS A 61 -6.01 7.92 -1.91
N SER A 62 -6.82 7.49 -2.88
CA SER A 62 -8.05 6.71 -2.61
C SER A 62 -7.80 5.38 -1.88
N LYS A 63 -6.58 4.82 -1.95
CA LYS A 63 -6.22 3.57 -1.26
C LYS A 63 -5.82 3.77 0.21
N PHE A 64 -5.66 5.02 0.63
CA PHE A 64 -5.28 5.42 1.99
C PHE A 64 -6.40 6.15 2.75
N SER A 65 -7.57 6.37 2.12
CA SER A 65 -8.74 6.99 2.76
C SER A 65 -9.61 5.99 3.49
#